data_AF-A0A3M9M250-F1
#
_entry.id   AF-A0A3M9M250-F1
#
_cell.length_a   1.000
_cell.length_b   1.000
_cell.length_c   1.000
_cell.angle_alpha   90.00
_cell.angle_beta   90.00
_cell.angle_gamma   90.00
#
_symmetry.space_group_name_H-M   'P 1'
#
loop_
_entity.id
_entity.type
_entity.pdbx_description
1 polymer ?
#
loop_
_entity_poly.entity_id
_entity_poly.type
_entity_poly.pdbx_seq_one_letter_code
_entity_poly.pdbx_strand_id
1 'polypeptide(L)'
;MSKQAEIRTANAADVAAVVGLVESAYRGQSSRAGWTTEADLLDGQRTDATEVAELVARGAVLVAVVDDALVACCQLEKRISAAYFGMFAVSPTLQGAGIGGQLMAYAERYAERQWSSTRMEMTVLRQRTDLIAFYERRGYYDTGTRSPFPYGDERFGIPRRDDLEFTLLTKQLGRPASSPENRVHRFIVEYETQWEIAAPAFDRRRDTDETRDRFEIWGELMAQTTRNHFTDPTSVRLARSFSNPAEYGPEVEQFVRSEVQDDVARVLTKRTSPLTKFREYTLHAQGPDWRISAISEYFGEPTQPFEDRATVDARLRECAADAPLAELPQKETHLDETRNFTDRDADLDGQTTRAQVERVGALVSATGVLSVVDFGYDNDNARPLARTVRPGAYPVERVTAFECNAAVRVRFSEEPPVAWRPASLPGSGHVVGVDAGCVCIVDYAGYATMTRRAKAAAYDRFTATPYPRVLEFPLGNGDTGVACDSGFGDGGYPIYWGLDAQGRTAQLVVDFMVLVAEDDGGAFRHL
;
A
#
# COMPACT_ATOMS: atom_id res chain seq x y z
N MET A 1 -21.96 -27.42 -20.20
CA MET A 1 -21.15 -27.93 -19.07
C MET A 1 -19.83 -28.42 -19.64
N SER A 2 -18.69 -27.91 -19.18
CA SER A 2 -17.38 -28.36 -19.68
C SER A 2 -17.07 -29.74 -19.09
N LYS A 3 -16.72 -30.73 -19.92
CA LYS A 3 -16.19 -32.00 -19.40
C LYS A 3 -14.84 -31.74 -18.75
N GLN A 4 -14.59 -32.31 -17.57
CA GLN A 4 -13.31 -32.20 -16.88
C GLN A 4 -12.39 -33.32 -17.38
N ALA A 5 -11.16 -32.98 -17.78
CA ALA A 5 -10.17 -33.94 -18.25
C ALA A 5 -9.05 -34.12 -17.23
N GLU A 6 -8.59 -35.35 -17.04
CA GLU A 6 -7.34 -35.64 -16.33
C GLU A 6 -6.17 -35.42 -17.30
N ILE A 7 -5.20 -34.58 -16.93
CA ILE A 7 -4.05 -34.24 -17.78
C ILE A 7 -2.77 -34.77 -17.14
N ARG A 8 -2.00 -35.55 -17.90
CA ARG A 8 -0.74 -36.16 -17.47
C ARG A 8 0.28 -36.27 -18.60
N THR A 9 1.54 -36.53 -18.26
CA THR A 9 2.56 -36.92 -19.24
C THR A 9 2.23 -38.30 -19.83
N ALA A 10 2.40 -38.44 -21.14
CA ALA A 10 2.23 -39.71 -21.84
C ALA A 10 3.32 -40.71 -21.43
N ASN A 11 2.97 -41.99 -21.44
CA ASN A 11 3.91 -43.10 -21.26
C ASN A 11 3.89 -44.03 -22.49
N ALA A 12 4.77 -45.03 -22.53
CA ALA A 12 4.94 -45.91 -23.68
C ALA A 12 3.65 -46.65 -24.11
N ALA A 13 2.72 -46.91 -23.19
CA ALA A 13 1.44 -47.56 -23.52
C ALA A 13 0.48 -46.62 -24.28
N ASP A 14 0.68 -45.31 -24.19
CA ASP A 14 -0.19 -44.31 -24.85
C ASP A 14 0.16 -44.13 -26.35
N VAL A 15 1.31 -44.62 -26.82
CA VAL A 15 1.84 -44.35 -28.19
C VAL A 15 0.82 -44.68 -29.27
N ALA A 16 0.25 -45.88 -29.24
CA ALA A 16 -0.72 -46.30 -30.25
C ALA A 16 -1.99 -45.44 -30.25
N ALA A 17 -2.46 -45.03 -29.06
CA ALA A 17 -3.63 -44.18 -28.90
C ALA A 17 -3.37 -42.73 -29.36
N VAL A 18 -2.18 -42.20 -29.09
CA VAL A 18 -1.75 -40.87 -29.56
C VAL A 18 -1.67 -40.85 -31.10
N VAL A 19 -1.06 -41.86 -31.72
CA VAL A 19 -1.00 -41.95 -33.20
C VAL A 19 -2.41 -41.97 -33.79
N GLY A 20 -3.29 -42.86 -33.28
CA GLY A 20 -4.67 -42.95 -33.74
C GLY A 20 -5.44 -41.64 -33.59
N LEU A 21 -5.24 -40.94 -32.46
CA LEU A 21 -5.85 -39.63 -32.22
C LEU A 21 -5.35 -38.58 -33.23
N VAL A 22 -4.04 -38.43 -33.40
CA VAL A 22 -3.43 -37.43 -34.29
C VAL A 22 -3.90 -37.65 -35.73
N GLU A 23 -3.86 -38.89 -36.22
CA GLU A 23 -4.35 -39.22 -37.56
C GLU A 23 -5.84 -38.88 -37.70
N SER A 24 -6.67 -39.25 -36.72
CA SER A 24 -8.11 -38.97 -36.77
C SER A 24 -8.47 -37.48 -36.70
N ALA A 25 -7.65 -36.65 -36.05
CA ALA A 25 -7.91 -35.22 -35.85
C ALA A 25 -7.47 -34.35 -37.03
N TYR A 26 -6.48 -34.81 -37.80
CA TYR A 26 -5.87 -34.04 -38.88
C TYR A 26 -6.19 -34.58 -40.29
N ARG A 27 -6.38 -35.90 -40.46
CA ARG A 27 -6.49 -36.58 -41.76
C ARG A 27 -7.72 -37.51 -41.83
N GLY A 28 -8.13 -37.85 -43.05
CA GLY A 28 -9.21 -38.82 -43.30
C GLY A 28 -10.63 -38.29 -43.07
N GLN A 29 -11.64 -39.12 -43.38
CA GLN A 29 -13.07 -38.75 -43.28
C GLN A 29 -13.51 -38.39 -41.85
N SER A 30 -12.92 -39.02 -40.83
CA SER A 30 -13.20 -38.74 -39.42
C SER A 30 -12.77 -37.33 -39.00
N SER A 31 -11.67 -36.80 -39.56
CA SER A 31 -11.21 -35.44 -39.26
C SER A 31 -12.19 -34.35 -39.72
N ARG A 32 -13.01 -34.61 -40.75
CA ARG A 32 -14.02 -33.67 -41.27
C ARG A 32 -15.19 -33.43 -40.31
N ALA A 33 -15.34 -34.28 -39.29
CA ALA A 33 -16.27 -34.02 -38.19
C ALA A 33 -15.77 -32.93 -37.23
N GLY A 34 -14.46 -32.64 -37.27
CA GLY A 34 -13.83 -31.56 -36.51
C GLY A 34 -13.47 -30.36 -37.40
N TRP A 35 -13.18 -29.22 -36.77
CA TRP A 35 -12.83 -27.97 -37.47
C TRP A 35 -11.31 -27.83 -37.73
N THR A 36 -10.50 -28.77 -37.24
CA THR A 36 -9.02 -28.75 -37.34
C THR A 36 -8.46 -29.58 -38.51
N THR A 37 -9.31 -30.13 -39.37
CA THR A 37 -8.86 -30.98 -40.49
C THR A 37 -7.90 -30.24 -41.42
N GLU A 38 -6.90 -30.96 -41.92
CA GLU A 38 -5.97 -30.48 -42.96
C GLU A 38 -6.15 -31.23 -44.28
N ALA A 39 -7.19 -32.06 -44.42
CA ALA A 39 -7.36 -32.96 -45.56
C ALA A 39 -7.43 -32.24 -46.92
N ASP A 40 -7.80 -30.96 -46.93
CA ASP A 40 -7.85 -30.14 -48.15
C ASP A 40 -6.51 -29.47 -48.49
N LEU A 41 -5.53 -29.50 -47.57
CA LEU A 41 -4.20 -28.88 -47.73
C LEU A 41 -3.10 -29.92 -47.96
N LEU A 42 -3.20 -31.07 -47.31
CA LEU A 42 -2.17 -32.10 -47.26
C LEU A 42 -2.79 -33.51 -47.26
N ASP A 43 -2.15 -34.44 -47.95
CA ASP A 43 -2.37 -35.89 -47.92
C ASP A 43 -1.25 -36.59 -47.12
N GLY A 44 -1.30 -37.92 -47.01
CA GLY A 44 -0.31 -38.71 -46.27
C GLY A 44 -0.53 -38.73 -44.76
N GLN A 45 0.35 -39.43 -44.04
CA GLN A 45 0.33 -39.54 -42.58
C GLN A 45 0.92 -38.28 -41.94
N ARG A 46 0.38 -37.88 -40.79
CA ARG A 46 0.84 -36.69 -40.03
C ARG A 46 1.96 -37.05 -39.05
N THR A 47 1.95 -38.28 -38.54
CA THR A 47 2.97 -38.83 -37.64
C THR A 47 2.97 -40.37 -37.74
N ASP A 48 4.01 -41.00 -37.22
CA ASP A 48 4.09 -42.46 -37.11
C ASP A 48 4.39 -42.91 -35.67
N ALA A 49 4.27 -44.22 -35.42
CA ALA A 49 4.47 -44.78 -34.09
C ALA A 49 5.92 -44.63 -33.58
N THR A 50 6.91 -44.56 -34.48
CA THR A 50 8.31 -44.38 -34.13
C THR A 50 8.55 -42.96 -33.64
N GLU A 51 8.09 -41.95 -34.38
CA GLU A 51 8.19 -40.54 -34.00
C GLU A 51 7.49 -40.26 -32.66
N VAL A 52 6.26 -40.76 -32.49
CA VAL A 52 5.51 -40.60 -31.23
C VAL A 52 6.22 -41.31 -30.09
N ALA A 53 6.75 -42.52 -30.29
CA ALA A 53 7.50 -43.23 -29.24
C ALA A 53 8.74 -42.45 -28.79
N GLU A 54 9.47 -41.82 -29.72
CA GLU A 54 10.63 -40.98 -29.40
C GLU A 54 10.24 -39.71 -28.62
N LEU A 55 9.11 -39.09 -28.94
CA LEU A 55 8.59 -37.93 -28.20
C LEU A 55 8.14 -38.32 -26.79
N VAL A 56 7.44 -39.45 -26.66
CA VAL A 56 7.00 -40.00 -25.38
C VAL A 56 8.20 -40.36 -24.51
N ALA A 57 9.24 -40.99 -25.07
CA ALA A 57 10.45 -41.34 -24.34
C ALA A 57 11.21 -40.12 -23.78
N ARG A 58 11.08 -38.96 -24.45
CA ARG A 58 11.63 -37.67 -24.00
C ARG A 58 10.75 -36.95 -22.96
N GLY A 59 9.58 -37.51 -22.62
CA GLY A 59 8.59 -36.84 -21.78
C GLY A 59 7.94 -35.62 -22.44
N ALA A 60 8.00 -35.52 -23.76
CA ALA A 60 7.60 -34.34 -24.53
C ALA A 60 6.12 -34.36 -24.94
N VAL A 61 5.31 -35.31 -24.46
CA VAL A 61 3.89 -35.44 -24.83
C VAL A 61 3.03 -35.40 -23.58
N LEU A 62 2.03 -34.52 -23.60
CA LEU A 62 0.96 -34.46 -22.61
C LEU A 62 -0.32 -35.02 -23.23
N VAL A 63 -1.10 -35.73 -22.42
CA VAL A 63 -2.37 -36.35 -22.82
C VAL A 63 -3.48 -35.93 -21.87
N ALA A 64 -4.69 -35.82 -22.42
CA ALA A 64 -5.91 -35.57 -21.67
C ALA A 64 -6.84 -36.79 -21.78
N VAL A 65 -7.24 -37.31 -20.63
CA VAL A 65 -8.08 -38.50 -20.49
C VAL A 65 -9.45 -38.10 -19.94
N VAL A 66 -10.51 -38.60 -20.56
CA VAL A 66 -11.90 -38.41 -20.15
C VAL A 66 -12.60 -39.76 -20.24
N ASP A 67 -13.27 -40.17 -19.16
CA ASP A 67 -13.97 -41.47 -19.09
C ASP A 67 -13.06 -42.64 -19.53
N ASP A 68 -11.82 -42.69 -19.03
CA ASP A 68 -10.74 -43.64 -19.37
C ASP A 68 -10.26 -43.66 -20.84
N ALA A 69 -10.76 -42.73 -21.67
CA ALA A 69 -10.33 -42.59 -23.07
C ALA A 69 -9.35 -41.41 -23.23
N LEU A 70 -8.26 -41.64 -23.96
CA LEU A 70 -7.35 -40.57 -24.40
C LEU A 70 -8.04 -39.78 -25.52
N VAL A 71 -8.38 -38.53 -25.23
CA VAL A 71 -9.22 -37.69 -26.12
C VAL A 71 -8.51 -36.46 -26.65
N ALA A 72 -7.36 -36.09 -26.08
CA ALA A 72 -6.53 -35.00 -26.57
C ALA A 72 -5.05 -35.22 -26.24
N CYS A 73 -4.16 -34.68 -27.06
CA CYS A 73 -2.72 -34.66 -26.80
C CYS A 73 -2.07 -33.36 -27.30
N CYS A 74 -0.90 -33.05 -26.76
CA CYS A 74 -0.01 -32.02 -27.30
C CYS A 74 1.45 -32.39 -27.07
N GLN A 75 2.31 -31.95 -27.97
CA GLN A 75 3.75 -31.95 -27.77
C GLN A 75 4.19 -30.67 -27.06
N LEU A 76 5.13 -30.81 -26.13
CA LEU A 76 5.80 -29.72 -25.45
C LEU A 76 7.32 -29.95 -25.46
N GLU A 77 8.09 -28.96 -25.92
CA GLU A 77 9.55 -29.05 -26.03
C GLU A 77 10.22 -27.82 -25.38
N LYS A 78 11.25 -28.05 -24.57
CA LYS A 78 12.09 -26.97 -24.02
C LYS A 78 13.13 -26.54 -25.05
N ARG A 79 13.07 -25.30 -25.50
CA ARG A 79 14.10 -24.67 -26.35
C ARG A 79 14.92 -23.66 -25.54
N ILE A 80 16.00 -23.15 -26.15
CA ILE A 80 16.94 -22.23 -25.48
C ILE A 80 16.23 -20.96 -24.97
N SER A 81 15.31 -20.39 -25.75
CA SER A 81 14.69 -19.10 -25.46
C SER A 81 13.16 -19.15 -25.30
N ALA A 82 12.54 -20.33 -25.40
CA ALA A 82 11.09 -20.51 -25.32
C ALA A 82 10.71 -21.98 -25.07
N ALA A 83 9.44 -22.20 -24.75
CA ALA A 83 8.81 -23.51 -24.84
C ALA A 83 8.10 -23.62 -26.19
N TYR A 84 8.24 -24.74 -26.88
CA TYR A 84 7.52 -25.00 -28.12
C TYR A 84 6.30 -25.87 -27.86
N PHE A 85 5.15 -25.47 -28.41
CA PHE A 85 3.88 -26.18 -28.34
C PHE A 85 3.50 -26.69 -29.74
N GLY A 86 3.31 -28.00 -29.88
CA GLY A 86 3.06 -28.65 -31.16
C GLY A 86 2.16 -29.86 -31.05
N MET A 87 1.95 -30.57 -32.17
CA MET A 87 1.19 -31.83 -32.25
C MET A 87 -0.13 -31.80 -31.44
N PHE A 88 -0.86 -30.69 -31.54
CA PHE A 88 -2.04 -30.47 -30.71
C PHE A 88 -3.27 -31.12 -31.35
N ALA A 89 -3.73 -32.24 -30.80
CA ALA A 89 -4.88 -32.97 -31.31
C ALA A 89 -5.98 -33.07 -30.26
N VAL A 90 -7.23 -32.92 -30.69
CA VAL A 90 -8.43 -33.19 -29.90
C VAL A 90 -9.34 -34.05 -30.74
N SER A 91 -9.91 -35.11 -30.16
CA SER A 91 -10.82 -36.03 -30.83
C SER A 91 -11.91 -35.24 -31.58
N PRO A 92 -12.13 -35.47 -32.88
CA PRO A 92 -13.06 -34.69 -33.70
C PRO A 92 -14.45 -34.51 -33.08
N THR A 93 -14.99 -35.57 -32.48
CA THR A 93 -16.33 -35.58 -31.87
C THR A 93 -16.42 -34.85 -30.53
N LEU A 94 -15.28 -34.45 -29.95
CA LEU A 94 -15.18 -33.75 -28.66
C LEU A 94 -14.60 -32.33 -28.81
N GLN A 95 -14.38 -31.88 -30.04
CA GLN A 95 -14.01 -30.49 -30.29
C GLN A 95 -15.15 -29.54 -29.87
N GLY A 96 -14.80 -28.39 -29.32
CA GLY A 96 -15.78 -27.44 -28.75
C GLY A 96 -16.23 -27.77 -27.31
N ALA A 97 -15.89 -28.93 -26.75
CA ALA A 97 -16.24 -29.31 -25.37
C ALA A 97 -15.33 -28.70 -24.28
N GLY A 98 -14.41 -27.80 -24.63
CA GLY A 98 -13.48 -27.14 -23.71
C GLY A 98 -12.18 -27.90 -23.38
N ILE A 99 -12.06 -29.17 -23.78
CA ILE A 99 -10.91 -30.05 -23.46
C ILE A 99 -9.59 -29.48 -23.99
N GLY A 100 -9.55 -29.06 -25.26
CA GLY A 100 -8.34 -28.48 -25.85
C GLY A 100 -7.86 -27.21 -25.14
N GLY A 101 -8.80 -26.40 -24.62
CA GLY A 101 -8.46 -25.23 -23.81
C GLY A 101 -7.83 -25.60 -22.47
N GLN A 102 -8.32 -26.66 -21.82
CA GLN A 102 -7.75 -27.16 -20.56
C GLN A 102 -6.32 -27.68 -20.76
N LEU A 103 -6.10 -28.48 -21.82
CA LEU A 103 -4.78 -29.03 -22.14
C LEU A 103 -3.75 -27.94 -22.45
N MET A 104 -4.12 -26.95 -23.26
CA MET A 104 -3.23 -25.83 -23.57
C MET A 104 -2.87 -25.01 -22.32
N ALA A 105 -3.85 -24.66 -21.49
CA ALA A 105 -3.60 -23.91 -20.26
C ALA A 105 -2.74 -24.70 -19.26
N TYR A 106 -2.86 -26.04 -19.25
CA TYR A 106 -1.97 -26.90 -18.48
C TYR A 106 -0.55 -26.87 -19.03
N ALA A 107 -0.38 -27.01 -20.35
CA ALA A 107 0.93 -26.99 -21.01
C ALA A 107 1.66 -25.66 -20.79
N GLU A 108 0.94 -24.53 -20.84
CA GLU A 108 1.45 -23.19 -20.51
C GLU A 108 2.00 -23.14 -19.07
N ARG A 109 1.20 -23.57 -18.08
CA ARG A 109 1.65 -23.65 -16.68
C ARG A 109 2.80 -24.63 -16.47
N TYR A 110 2.83 -25.73 -17.23
CA TYR A 110 3.92 -26.71 -17.15
C TYR A 110 5.23 -26.07 -17.62
N ALA A 111 5.24 -25.41 -18.78
CA ALA A 111 6.41 -24.71 -19.31
C ALA A 111 6.91 -23.60 -18.37
N GLU A 112 5.99 -22.84 -17.76
CA GLU A 112 6.33 -21.84 -16.74
C GLU A 112 7.00 -22.47 -15.51
N ARG A 113 6.37 -23.49 -14.92
CA ARG A 113 6.77 -24.04 -13.62
C ARG A 113 7.98 -24.95 -13.70
N GLN A 114 8.05 -25.80 -14.73
CA GLN A 114 9.09 -26.83 -14.85
C GLN A 114 10.32 -26.31 -15.56
N TRP A 115 10.17 -25.37 -16.48
CA TRP A 115 11.27 -24.91 -17.33
C TRP A 115 11.62 -23.44 -17.16
N SER A 116 10.85 -22.70 -16.35
CA SER A 116 11.00 -21.25 -16.18
C SER A 116 10.91 -20.50 -17.52
N SER A 117 10.16 -21.04 -18.47
CA SER A 117 9.99 -20.40 -19.76
C SER A 117 9.07 -19.19 -19.63
N THR A 118 9.52 -18.04 -20.13
CA THR A 118 8.74 -16.79 -20.20
C THR A 118 8.03 -16.62 -21.53
N ARG A 119 8.17 -17.58 -22.45
CA ARG A 119 7.58 -17.51 -23.79
C ARG A 119 7.18 -18.89 -24.29
N MET A 120 6.05 -18.96 -24.98
CA MET A 120 5.59 -20.11 -25.75
C MET A 120 5.58 -19.78 -27.24
N GLU A 121 6.01 -20.72 -28.06
CA GLU A 121 6.07 -20.60 -29.51
C GLU A 121 5.39 -21.80 -30.16
N MET A 122 4.77 -21.58 -31.32
CA MET A 122 4.23 -22.65 -32.16
C MET A 122 4.29 -22.24 -33.63
N THR A 123 4.38 -23.23 -34.51
CA THR A 123 4.31 -23.02 -35.96
C THR A 123 3.03 -23.61 -36.53
N VAL A 124 2.30 -22.81 -37.29
CA VAL A 124 1.01 -23.19 -37.89
C VAL A 124 1.05 -22.91 -39.39
N LEU A 125 0.42 -23.74 -40.23
CA LEU A 125 0.27 -23.42 -41.65
C LEU A 125 -0.49 -22.11 -41.82
N ARG A 126 0.07 -21.15 -42.56
CA ARG A 126 -0.52 -19.80 -42.73
C ARG A 126 -1.94 -19.86 -43.29
N GLN A 127 -2.22 -20.82 -44.15
CA GLN A 127 -3.53 -21.02 -44.77
C GLN A 127 -4.64 -21.39 -43.77
N ARG A 128 -4.31 -21.77 -42.53
CA ARG A 128 -5.30 -22.11 -41.49
C ARG A 128 -5.70 -20.90 -40.66
N THR A 129 -6.37 -19.95 -41.28
CA THR A 129 -6.82 -18.69 -40.65
C THR A 129 -7.71 -18.92 -39.43
N ASP A 130 -8.60 -19.91 -39.46
CA ASP A 130 -9.48 -20.21 -38.32
C ASP A 130 -8.71 -20.73 -37.09
N LEU A 131 -7.66 -21.51 -37.35
CA LEU A 131 -6.80 -22.03 -36.29
C LEU A 131 -5.90 -20.94 -35.72
N ILE A 132 -5.37 -20.05 -36.56
CA ILE A 132 -4.64 -18.85 -36.12
C ILE A 132 -5.54 -18.01 -35.22
N ALA A 133 -6.77 -17.69 -35.67
CA ALA A 133 -7.73 -16.92 -34.88
C ALA A 133 -8.09 -17.60 -33.54
N PHE A 134 -8.10 -18.95 -33.48
CA PHE A 134 -8.29 -19.68 -32.23
C PHE A 134 -7.16 -19.47 -31.22
N TYR A 135 -5.91 -19.43 -31.69
CA TYR A 135 -4.75 -19.15 -30.85
C TYR A 135 -4.69 -17.67 -30.45
N GLU A 136 -5.05 -16.75 -31.34
CA GLU A 136 -5.11 -15.31 -31.04
C GLU A 136 -6.08 -15.00 -29.90
N ARG A 137 -7.27 -15.62 -29.91
CA ARG A 137 -8.24 -15.52 -28.79
C ARG A 137 -7.70 -16.06 -27.46
N ARG A 138 -6.56 -16.74 -27.45
CA ARG A 138 -5.88 -17.31 -26.27
C ARG A 138 -4.58 -16.60 -25.91
N GLY A 139 -4.33 -15.45 -26.54
CA GLY A 139 -3.21 -14.56 -26.22
C GLY A 139 -1.94 -14.85 -27.02
N TYR A 140 -2.00 -15.69 -28.05
CA TYR A 140 -0.91 -15.78 -29.03
C TYR A 140 -1.02 -14.64 -30.05
N TYR A 141 0.09 -14.23 -30.64
CA TYR A 141 0.09 -13.30 -31.77
C TYR A 141 1.00 -13.81 -32.89
N ASP A 142 0.64 -13.51 -34.13
CA ASP A 142 1.48 -13.76 -35.30
C ASP A 142 2.68 -12.80 -35.29
N THR A 143 3.88 -13.36 -35.30
CA THR A 143 5.13 -12.59 -35.26
C THR A 143 5.52 -11.95 -36.60
N GLY A 144 4.81 -12.29 -37.68
CA GLY A 144 5.22 -11.97 -39.05
C GLY A 144 6.35 -12.86 -39.59
N THR A 145 6.98 -13.68 -38.75
CA THR A 145 8.03 -14.61 -39.17
C THR A 145 7.42 -15.80 -39.92
N ARG A 146 8.02 -16.14 -41.06
CA ARG A 146 7.59 -17.23 -41.94
C ARG A 146 8.72 -18.24 -42.15
N SER A 147 8.39 -19.51 -42.32
CA SER A 147 9.34 -20.54 -42.74
C SER A 147 8.73 -21.41 -43.84
N PRO A 148 9.52 -21.81 -44.85
CA PRO A 148 9.02 -22.57 -45.99
C PRO A 148 8.49 -23.93 -45.55
N PHE A 149 7.43 -24.40 -46.21
CA PHE A 149 7.00 -25.80 -46.08
C PHE A 149 8.03 -26.71 -46.77
N PRO A 150 8.42 -27.85 -46.18
CA PRO A 150 9.42 -28.75 -46.75
C PRO A 150 8.85 -29.60 -47.89
N TYR A 151 8.66 -28.98 -49.06
CA TYR A 151 8.24 -29.68 -50.28
C TYR A 151 9.20 -30.82 -50.64
N GLY A 152 8.64 -32.00 -50.94
CA GLY A 152 9.40 -33.20 -51.30
C GLY A 152 9.80 -34.09 -50.12
N ASP A 153 9.48 -33.70 -48.87
CA ASP A 153 9.66 -34.54 -47.69
C ASP A 153 8.32 -35.11 -47.23
N GLU A 154 8.02 -36.36 -47.62
CA GLU A 154 6.74 -37.02 -47.34
C GLU A 154 6.43 -37.16 -45.84
N ARG A 155 7.43 -36.99 -44.95
CA ARG A 155 7.23 -36.97 -43.49
C ARG A 155 6.33 -35.83 -43.02
N PHE A 156 6.24 -34.75 -43.80
CA PHE A 156 5.38 -33.60 -43.50
C PHE A 156 4.01 -33.69 -44.18
N GLY A 157 3.74 -34.80 -44.87
CA GLY A 157 2.56 -35.02 -45.70
C GLY A 157 2.82 -34.65 -47.17
N ILE A 158 1.88 -35.05 -48.02
CA ILE A 158 1.91 -34.83 -49.47
C ILE A 158 1.10 -33.55 -49.76
N PRO A 159 1.73 -32.42 -50.12
CA PRO A 159 1.04 -31.15 -50.30
C PRO A 159 0.09 -31.19 -51.50
N ARG A 160 -1.14 -30.70 -51.31
CA ARG A 160 -2.14 -30.54 -52.39
C ARG A 160 -2.03 -29.18 -53.09
N ARG A 161 -1.10 -28.34 -52.64
CA ARG A 161 -0.90 -26.95 -53.07
C ARG A 161 0.58 -26.57 -52.99
N ASP A 162 0.98 -25.57 -53.76
CA ASP A 162 2.37 -25.08 -53.88
C ASP A 162 2.68 -23.82 -53.04
N ASP A 163 1.69 -23.31 -52.30
CA ASP A 163 1.80 -22.07 -51.51
C ASP A 163 1.92 -22.28 -49.98
N LEU A 164 2.16 -23.50 -49.50
CA LEU A 164 2.23 -23.80 -48.07
C LEU A 164 3.46 -23.15 -47.42
N GLU A 165 3.22 -22.47 -46.32
CA GLU A 165 4.26 -21.92 -45.45
C GLU A 165 3.80 -21.94 -43.99
N PHE A 166 4.75 -22.01 -43.06
CA PHE A 166 4.46 -21.90 -41.64
C PHE A 166 4.56 -20.44 -41.19
N THR A 167 3.64 -20.03 -40.32
CA THR A 167 3.72 -18.80 -39.52
C THR A 167 4.10 -19.14 -38.08
N LEU A 168 4.98 -18.34 -37.48
CA LEU A 168 5.35 -18.44 -36.07
C LEU A 168 4.39 -17.59 -35.22
N LEU A 169 3.65 -18.26 -34.33
CA LEU A 169 2.86 -17.61 -33.29
C LEU A 169 3.59 -17.66 -31.95
N THR A 170 3.48 -16.61 -31.15
CA THR A 170 4.09 -16.57 -29.81
C THR A 170 3.16 -15.98 -28.74
N LYS A 171 3.36 -16.40 -27.50
CA LYS A 171 2.66 -15.89 -26.31
C LYS A 171 3.68 -15.73 -25.18
N GLN A 172 3.63 -14.60 -24.48
CA GLN A 172 4.40 -14.43 -23.24
C GLN A 172 3.77 -15.31 -22.13
N LEU A 173 4.61 -16.07 -21.45
CA LEU A 173 4.26 -16.93 -20.32
C LEU A 173 4.66 -16.24 -19.01
N GLY A 174 3.90 -16.51 -17.96
CA GLY A 174 3.94 -15.81 -16.69
C GLY A 174 2.75 -14.87 -16.56
N ARG A 175 2.29 -14.67 -15.32
CA ARG A 175 1.31 -13.59 -15.04
C ARG A 175 1.91 -12.28 -15.55
N PRO A 176 1.14 -11.42 -16.24
CA PRO A 176 1.62 -10.08 -16.56
C PRO A 176 2.14 -9.45 -15.26
N ALA A 177 3.27 -8.75 -15.32
CA ALA A 177 3.78 -8.00 -14.19
C ALA A 177 2.60 -7.23 -13.59
N SER A 178 2.19 -7.58 -12.36
CA SER A 178 0.98 -6.96 -11.82
C SER A 178 1.36 -5.53 -11.56
N SER A 179 0.77 -4.60 -12.31
CA SER A 179 0.99 -3.20 -12.02
C SER A 179 0.65 -2.90 -10.54
N PRO A 180 1.24 -1.87 -9.92
CA PRO A 180 0.94 -1.53 -8.53
C PRO A 180 -0.56 -1.40 -8.26
N GLU A 181 -1.31 -0.87 -9.22
CA GLU A 181 -2.77 -0.71 -9.17
C GLU A 181 -3.47 -2.07 -9.14
N ASN A 182 -3.02 -3.02 -9.97
CA ASN A 182 -3.55 -4.39 -9.97
C ASN A 182 -3.23 -5.12 -8.66
N ARG A 183 -2.10 -4.84 -8.00
CA ARG A 183 -1.83 -5.36 -6.65
C ARG A 183 -2.84 -4.81 -5.65
N VAL A 184 -3.06 -3.50 -5.61
CA VAL A 184 -4.04 -2.87 -4.69
C VAL A 184 -5.45 -3.38 -4.96
N HIS A 185 -5.87 -3.46 -6.22
CA HIS A 185 -7.18 -3.98 -6.58
C HIS A 185 -7.40 -5.42 -6.10
N ARG A 186 -6.41 -6.31 -6.29
CA ARG A 186 -6.49 -7.69 -5.78
C ARG A 186 -6.59 -7.74 -4.26
N PHE A 187 -5.88 -6.87 -3.54
CA PHE A 187 -6.00 -6.76 -2.09
C PHE A 187 -7.42 -6.37 -1.68
N ILE A 188 -7.98 -5.33 -2.29
CA ILE A 188 -9.31 -4.82 -1.98
C ILE A 188 -10.38 -5.89 -2.25
N VAL A 189 -10.31 -6.58 -3.40
CA VAL A 189 -11.22 -7.68 -3.75
C VAL A 189 -11.09 -8.86 -2.79
N GLU A 190 -9.85 -9.27 -2.45
CA GLU A 190 -9.65 -10.38 -1.52
C GLU A 190 -10.16 -10.01 -0.12
N TYR A 191 -9.90 -8.80 0.36
CA TYR A 191 -10.40 -8.33 1.66
C TYR A 191 -11.93 -8.42 1.74
N GLU A 192 -12.64 -7.90 0.74
CA GLU A 192 -14.12 -7.95 0.70
C GLU A 192 -14.62 -9.40 0.64
N THR A 193 -13.98 -10.26 -0.17
CA THR A 193 -14.32 -11.69 -0.23
C THR A 193 -14.17 -12.37 1.14
N GLN A 194 -13.08 -12.08 1.87
CA GLN A 194 -12.87 -12.60 3.22
C GLN A 194 -13.89 -12.02 4.21
N TRP A 195 -14.25 -10.76 4.06
CA TRP A 195 -15.28 -10.11 4.85
C TRP A 195 -16.65 -10.77 4.65
N GLU A 196 -17.05 -11.09 3.41
CA GLU A 196 -18.31 -11.80 3.10
C GLU A 196 -18.37 -13.19 3.75
N ILE A 197 -17.23 -13.89 3.83
CA ILE A 197 -17.13 -15.18 4.53
C ILE A 197 -17.34 -15.00 6.04
N ALA A 198 -16.77 -13.94 6.63
CA ALA A 198 -16.81 -13.70 8.07
C ALA A 198 -18.12 -13.03 8.54
N ALA A 199 -18.75 -12.18 7.73
CA ALA A 199 -19.90 -11.35 8.11
C ALA A 199 -21.05 -12.13 8.78
N PRO A 200 -21.45 -13.33 8.30
CA PRO A 200 -22.48 -14.12 8.97
C PRO A 200 -22.18 -14.48 10.43
N ALA A 201 -20.91 -14.57 10.83
CA ALA A 201 -20.53 -14.83 12.21
C ALA A 201 -20.65 -13.59 13.11
N PHE A 202 -20.65 -12.38 12.51
CA PHE A 202 -20.80 -11.11 13.23
C PHE A 202 -22.27 -10.64 13.30
N ASP A 203 -23.13 -11.06 12.37
CA ASP A 203 -24.56 -10.71 12.34
C ASP A 203 -25.44 -11.55 13.28
N ARG A 204 -24.97 -12.73 13.72
CA ARG A 204 -25.73 -13.61 14.61
C ARG A 204 -25.90 -12.98 16.00
N ARG A 205 -27.14 -12.95 16.50
CA ARG A 205 -27.40 -12.70 17.93
C ARG A 205 -26.73 -13.79 18.76
N ARG A 206 -26.21 -13.38 19.91
CA ARG A 206 -25.28 -14.05 20.84
C ARG A 206 -25.84 -15.32 21.51
N ASP A 207 -26.49 -16.22 20.77
CA ASP A 207 -27.39 -17.23 21.36
C ASP A 207 -27.23 -18.65 20.84
N THR A 208 -26.10 -19.01 20.21
CA THR A 208 -25.85 -20.41 19.84
C THR A 208 -24.43 -20.87 20.16
N ASP A 209 -24.40 -22.09 20.67
CA ASP A 209 -23.31 -22.97 21.09
C ASP A 209 -22.36 -23.33 19.93
N GLU A 210 -21.81 -22.32 19.23
CA GLU A 210 -20.79 -22.50 18.20
C GLU A 210 -19.39 -22.26 18.76
N THR A 211 -18.53 -23.26 18.54
CA THR A 211 -17.27 -23.51 19.24
C THR A 211 -16.08 -22.66 18.81
N ARG A 212 -16.26 -21.65 17.94
CA ARG A 212 -15.15 -20.84 17.43
C ARG A 212 -15.40 -19.35 17.60
N ASP A 213 -14.44 -18.64 18.18
CA ASP A 213 -14.53 -17.19 18.37
C ASP A 213 -14.58 -16.51 16.98
N ARG A 214 -15.59 -15.66 16.74
CA ARG A 214 -15.74 -14.89 15.50
C ARG A 214 -14.48 -14.10 15.13
N PHE A 215 -13.72 -13.63 16.12
CA PHE A 215 -12.44 -12.95 15.89
C PHE A 215 -11.30 -13.92 15.56
N GLU A 216 -11.39 -15.19 15.95
CA GLU A 216 -10.47 -16.24 15.49
C GLU A 216 -10.68 -16.51 13.99
N ILE A 217 -11.93 -16.64 13.55
CA ILE A 217 -12.28 -16.79 12.12
C ILE A 217 -11.75 -15.59 11.34
N TRP A 218 -12.08 -14.37 11.78
CA TRP A 218 -11.60 -13.15 11.13
C TRP A 218 -10.07 -13.06 11.08
N GLY A 219 -9.42 -13.42 12.19
CA GLY A 219 -7.96 -13.43 12.30
C GLY A 219 -7.29 -14.35 11.29
N GLU A 220 -7.82 -15.55 11.06
CA GLU A 220 -7.26 -16.50 10.08
C GLU A 220 -7.39 -16.01 8.63
N LEU A 221 -8.57 -15.49 8.28
CA LEU A 221 -8.84 -14.96 6.93
C LEU A 221 -7.97 -13.72 6.64
N MET A 222 -7.80 -12.85 7.64
CA MET A 222 -6.89 -11.71 7.54
C MET A 222 -5.42 -12.14 7.51
N ALA A 223 -5.01 -13.18 8.25
CA ALA A 223 -3.66 -13.70 8.15
C ALA A 223 -3.34 -14.23 6.73
N GLN A 224 -4.30 -14.84 6.04
CA GLN A 224 -4.15 -15.23 4.65
C GLN A 224 -4.03 -14.02 3.71
N THR A 225 -4.90 -13.03 3.87
CA THR A 225 -4.86 -11.78 3.09
C THR A 225 -3.52 -11.06 3.26
N THR A 226 -3.04 -10.96 4.51
CA THR A 226 -1.75 -10.36 4.84
C THR A 226 -0.59 -11.06 4.12
N ARG A 227 -0.55 -12.41 4.15
CA ARG A 227 0.47 -13.19 3.44
C ARG A 227 0.43 -12.99 1.92
N ASN A 228 -0.75 -12.79 1.35
CA ASN A 228 -0.92 -12.67 -0.10
C ASN A 228 -0.47 -11.32 -0.65
N HIS A 229 -0.56 -10.24 0.14
CA HIS A 229 -0.44 -8.86 -0.37
C HIS A 229 0.69 -8.03 0.22
N PHE A 230 1.13 -8.31 1.45
CA PHE A 230 2.03 -7.41 2.17
C PHE A 230 3.50 -7.86 2.15
N THR A 231 4.43 -6.92 2.30
CA THR A 231 5.87 -7.18 2.46
C THR A 231 6.20 -7.70 3.85
N ASP A 232 5.55 -7.16 4.88
CA ASP A 232 5.75 -7.49 6.29
C ASP A 232 4.39 -7.65 6.98
N PRO A 233 4.05 -8.83 7.52
CA PRO A 233 2.80 -9.03 8.24
C PRO A 233 2.57 -8.15 9.47
N THR A 234 3.64 -7.59 10.05
CA THR A 234 3.54 -6.72 11.23
C THR A 234 3.20 -5.28 10.89
N SER A 235 3.42 -4.87 9.63
CA SER A 235 3.18 -3.51 9.14
C SER A 235 1.70 -3.13 9.11
N VAL A 236 0.79 -4.10 9.03
CA VAL A 236 -0.66 -3.87 8.95
C VAL A 236 -1.42 -4.84 9.83
N ARG A 237 -2.36 -4.31 10.62
CA ARG A 237 -3.16 -5.07 11.58
C ARG A 237 -4.62 -5.19 11.16
N LEU A 238 -4.88 -5.84 10.02
CA LEU A 238 -6.23 -6.01 9.45
C LEU A 238 -7.22 -6.73 10.39
N ALA A 239 -6.72 -7.63 11.25
CA ALA A 239 -7.56 -8.45 12.13
C ALA A 239 -8.08 -7.73 13.40
N ARG A 240 -7.62 -6.51 13.70
CA ARG A 240 -7.95 -5.82 14.96
C ARG A 240 -9.39 -5.31 15.05
N SER A 241 -10.02 -5.09 13.91
CA SER A 241 -11.37 -4.54 13.82
C SER A 241 -12.15 -5.25 12.73
N PHE A 242 -13.47 -5.30 12.91
CA PHE A 242 -14.42 -5.75 11.90
C PHE A 242 -15.47 -4.65 11.72
N SER A 243 -15.69 -4.19 10.49
CA SER A 243 -16.63 -3.12 10.17
C SER A 243 -17.84 -3.65 9.38
N ASN A 244 -18.97 -2.96 9.45
CA ASN A 244 -20.10 -3.18 8.55
C ASN A 244 -20.57 -1.81 8.02
N PRO A 245 -20.48 -1.54 6.70
CA PRO A 245 -19.98 -2.41 5.62
C PRO A 245 -18.46 -2.68 5.69
N ALA A 246 -17.97 -3.52 4.77
CA ALA A 246 -16.54 -3.82 4.62
C ALA A 246 -15.68 -2.55 4.55
N GLU A 247 -14.53 -2.57 5.23
CA GLU A 247 -13.62 -1.44 5.26
C GLU A 247 -12.95 -1.18 3.90
N TYR A 248 -12.65 -2.26 3.16
CA TYR A 248 -12.10 -2.26 1.82
C TYR A 248 -13.03 -3.06 0.91
N GLY A 249 -13.32 -2.53 -0.27
CA GLY A 249 -14.12 -3.19 -1.31
C GLY A 249 -14.17 -2.33 -2.58
N PRO A 250 -14.39 -2.91 -3.76
CA PRO A 250 -14.42 -2.17 -5.03
C PRO A 250 -15.53 -1.11 -5.10
N GLU A 251 -16.62 -1.30 -4.34
CA GLU A 251 -17.74 -0.35 -4.27
C GLU A 251 -17.47 0.82 -3.31
N VAL A 252 -16.65 0.61 -2.28
CA VAL A 252 -16.34 1.62 -1.24
C VAL A 252 -15.04 2.36 -1.51
N GLU A 253 -14.28 1.97 -2.52
CA GLU A 253 -12.94 2.50 -2.79
C GLU A 253 -12.63 2.58 -4.29
N GLN A 254 -12.39 3.80 -4.78
CA GLN A 254 -12.14 4.11 -6.18
C GLN A 254 -10.68 4.50 -6.42
N PHE A 255 -10.06 3.97 -7.47
CA PHE A 255 -8.73 4.40 -7.91
C PHE A 255 -8.70 5.87 -8.33
N VAL A 256 -7.65 6.60 -7.92
CA VAL A 256 -7.43 8.00 -8.30
C VAL A 256 -6.23 8.12 -9.22
N ARG A 257 -5.05 7.69 -8.76
CA ARG A 257 -3.79 7.74 -9.53
C ARG A 257 -2.73 6.83 -8.92
N SER A 258 -1.62 6.65 -9.62
CA SER A 258 -0.43 5.99 -9.11
C SER A 258 0.84 6.78 -9.47
N GLU A 259 1.84 6.67 -8.61
CA GLU A 259 3.16 7.29 -8.75
C GLU A 259 4.18 6.15 -8.57
N VAL A 260 5.00 5.88 -9.59
CA VAL A 260 6.07 4.87 -9.52
C VAL A 260 7.42 5.55 -9.62
N GLN A 261 8.28 5.30 -8.63
CA GLN A 261 9.65 5.79 -8.58
C GLN A 261 10.56 4.63 -8.18
N ASP A 262 11.41 4.20 -9.11
CA ASP A 262 12.32 3.06 -8.95
C ASP A 262 11.57 1.77 -8.53
N ASP A 263 11.89 1.23 -7.36
CA ASP A 263 11.28 0.02 -6.77
C ASP A 263 10.12 0.35 -5.81
N VAL A 264 9.68 1.60 -5.72
CA VAL A 264 8.59 2.06 -4.87
C VAL A 264 7.44 2.60 -5.70
N ALA A 265 6.22 2.16 -5.38
CA ALA A 265 5.01 2.71 -5.96
C ALA A 265 4.08 3.24 -4.86
N ARG A 266 3.37 4.32 -5.16
CA ARG A 266 2.27 4.85 -4.36
C ARG A 266 1.01 4.79 -5.19
N VAL A 267 0.01 4.07 -4.72
CA VAL A 267 -1.30 3.99 -5.36
C VAL A 267 -2.29 4.72 -4.48
N LEU A 268 -2.93 5.74 -5.03
CA LEU A 268 -3.92 6.53 -4.34
C LEU A 268 -5.31 6.11 -4.74
N THR A 269 -6.16 5.89 -3.75
CA THR A 269 -7.58 5.63 -3.88
C THR A 269 -8.37 6.67 -3.08
N LYS A 270 -9.65 6.78 -3.40
CA LYS A 270 -10.62 7.63 -2.71
C LYS A 270 -11.74 6.76 -2.20
N ARG A 271 -12.11 6.94 -0.93
CA ARG A 271 -13.24 6.23 -0.31
C ARG A 271 -14.56 6.89 -0.65
N THR A 272 -15.55 6.07 -0.98
CA THR A 272 -16.95 6.48 -1.17
C THR A 272 -17.61 6.57 0.21
N SER A 273 -17.50 7.74 0.86
CA SER A 273 -17.99 8.01 2.22
C SER A 273 -18.56 9.43 2.31
N PRO A 274 -19.47 9.74 3.27
CA PRO A 274 -19.97 11.10 3.48
C PRO A 274 -18.86 12.14 3.66
N LEU A 275 -17.73 11.72 4.24
CA LEU A 275 -16.49 12.49 4.31
C LEU A 275 -15.54 11.95 3.24
N THR A 276 -15.05 12.83 2.37
CA THR A 276 -14.03 12.46 1.38
C THR A 276 -12.75 12.08 2.12
N LYS A 277 -12.38 10.80 2.02
CA LYS A 277 -11.12 10.26 2.55
C LYS A 277 -10.30 9.68 1.40
N PHE A 278 -8.99 9.80 1.51
CA PHE A 278 -8.04 9.21 0.58
C PHE A 278 -7.25 8.12 1.28
N ARG A 279 -6.91 7.06 0.55
CA ARG A 279 -5.99 6.02 1.02
C ARG A 279 -4.82 5.92 0.07
N GLU A 280 -3.61 5.95 0.62
CA GLU A 280 -2.37 5.75 -0.14
C GLU A 280 -1.76 4.42 0.26
N TYR A 281 -1.59 3.56 -0.73
CA TYR A 281 -0.88 2.30 -0.61
C TYR A 281 0.57 2.53 -1.03
N THR A 282 1.53 2.30 -0.13
CA THR A 282 2.95 2.23 -0.51
C THR A 282 3.28 0.78 -0.84
N LEU A 283 3.92 0.55 -1.98
CA LEU A 283 4.30 -0.76 -2.47
C LEU A 283 5.78 -0.82 -2.81
N HIS A 284 6.39 -1.99 -2.64
CA HIS A 284 7.75 -2.28 -3.11
C HIS A 284 7.74 -3.39 -4.16
N ALA A 285 8.60 -3.26 -5.16
CA ALA A 285 8.80 -4.27 -6.17
C ALA A 285 9.43 -5.54 -5.56
N GLN A 286 8.90 -6.71 -5.93
CA GLN A 286 9.44 -8.02 -5.59
C GLN A 286 9.51 -8.88 -6.86
N GLY A 287 10.62 -8.76 -7.59
CA GLY A 287 10.77 -9.35 -8.92
C GLY A 287 9.76 -8.73 -9.90
N PRO A 288 8.93 -9.52 -10.60
CA PRO A 288 7.90 -8.99 -11.50
C PRO A 288 6.58 -8.58 -10.80
N ASP A 289 6.51 -8.69 -9.47
CA ASP A 289 5.31 -8.41 -8.67
C ASP A 289 5.54 -7.20 -7.75
N TRP A 290 4.47 -6.70 -7.13
CA TRP A 290 4.50 -5.63 -6.13
C TRP A 290 3.89 -6.12 -4.83
N ARG A 291 4.38 -5.65 -3.69
CA ARG A 291 3.81 -5.95 -2.36
C ARG A 291 3.56 -4.66 -1.59
N ILE A 292 2.44 -4.60 -0.88
CA ILE A 292 2.06 -3.45 -0.06
C ILE A 292 2.92 -3.44 1.21
N SER A 293 3.57 -2.32 1.51
CA SER A 293 4.33 -2.13 2.76
C SER A 293 3.59 -1.26 3.77
N ALA A 294 2.72 -0.35 3.31
CA ALA A 294 1.94 0.51 4.17
C ALA A 294 0.62 0.93 3.50
N ILE A 295 -0.37 1.22 4.35
CA ILE A 295 -1.64 1.84 3.96
C ILE A 295 -1.84 3.05 4.87
N SER A 296 -1.91 4.24 4.30
CA SER A 296 -2.12 5.49 5.02
C SER A 296 -3.47 6.09 4.63
N GLU A 297 -4.22 6.62 5.59
CA GLU A 297 -5.51 7.30 5.37
C GLU A 297 -5.35 8.81 5.60
N TYR A 298 -6.01 9.62 4.76
CA TYR A 298 -5.96 11.08 4.81
C TYR A 298 -7.36 11.69 4.66
N PHE A 299 -7.62 12.81 5.35
CA PHE A 299 -8.88 13.56 5.27
C PHE A 299 -8.89 14.62 4.14
N GLY A 300 -7.92 14.53 3.23
CA GLY A 300 -7.77 15.36 2.05
C GLY A 300 -6.72 14.79 1.11
N GLU A 301 -6.49 15.44 -0.03
CA GLU A 301 -5.52 14.98 -1.01
C GLU A 301 -4.08 14.97 -0.41
N PRO A 302 -3.37 13.83 -0.37
CA PRO A 302 -2.12 13.69 0.39
C PRO A 302 -0.99 14.61 -0.06
N THR A 303 -0.96 14.95 -1.35
CA THR A 303 0.09 15.80 -1.94
C THR A 303 -0.23 17.30 -1.91
N GLN A 304 -1.47 17.66 -1.56
CA GLN A 304 -1.86 19.06 -1.42
C GLN A 304 -1.47 19.60 -0.03
N PRO A 305 -1.12 20.89 0.05
CA PRO A 305 -0.91 21.55 1.33
C PRO A 305 -2.22 21.57 2.15
N PHE A 306 -2.10 21.75 3.46
CA PHE A 306 -3.28 21.94 4.32
C PHE A 306 -4.02 23.23 3.99
N GLU A 307 -3.27 24.33 3.84
CA GLU A 307 -3.80 25.65 3.51
C GLU A 307 -3.21 26.20 2.22
N ASP A 308 -4.02 26.94 1.47
CA ASP A 308 -3.52 27.69 0.33
C ASP A 308 -2.73 28.93 0.74
N ARG A 309 -1.93 29.46 -0.20
CA ARG A 309 -1.06 30.60 0.08
C ARG A 309 -1.84 31.86 0.49
N ALA A 310 -3.04 32.07 -0.08
CA ALA A 310 -3.81 33.28 0.20
C ALA A 310 -4.36 33.28 1.64
N THR A 311 -4.79 32.11 2.12
CA THR A 311 -5.24 31.89 3.50
C THR A 311 -4.09 32.07 4.48
N VAL A 312 -2.93 31.47 4.18
CA VAL A 312 -1.71 31.67 4.99
C VAL A 312 -1.34 33.15 5.06
N ASP A 313 -1.26 33.85 3.92
CA ASP A 313 -0.91 35.28 3.89
C ASP A 313 -1.95 36.15 4.63
N ALA A 314 -3.23 35.76 4.62
CA ALA A 314 -4.27 36.45 5.40
C ALA A 314 -4.04 36.29 6.91
N ARG A 315 -3.74 35.09 7.38
CA ARG A 315 -3.45 34.80 8.79
C ARG A 315 -2.18 35.47 9.27
N LEU A 316 -1.13 35.52 8.45
CA LEU A 316 0.10 36.24 8.78
C LEU A 316 -0.15 37.75 9.00
N ARG A 317 -1.12 38.35 8.31
CA ARG A 317 -1.50 39.76 8.50
C ARG A 317 -2.26 40.04 9.79
N GLU A 318 -2.80 39.02 10.45
CA GLU A 318 -3.49 39.14 11.75
C GLU A 318 -2.50 39.19 12.92
N CYS A 319 -1.22 38.89 12.68
CA CYS A 319 -0.17 38.80 13.69
C CYS A 319 0.74 40.04 13.69
N ALA A 320 1.21 40.45 14.86
CA ALA A 320 2.14 41.59 14.99
C ALA A 320 3.11 41.43 16.17
N ALA A 321 4.29 42.04 16.09
CA ALA A 321 5.27 41.98 17.17
C ALA A 321 4.81 42.71 18.45
N ASP A 322 3.90 43.68 18.29
CA ASP A 322 3.29 44.50 19.34
C ASP A 322 1.83 44.12 19.61
N ALA A 323 1.40 42.92 19.18
CA ALA A 323 0.06 42.42 19.46
C ALA A 323 -0.26 42.52 20.97
N PRO A 324 -1.48 42.97 21.34
CA PRO A 324 -1.87 43.17 22.73
C PRO A 324 -1.70 41.90 23.56
N LEU A 325 -1.21 42.07 24.80
CA LEU A 325 -1.06 40.98 25.76
C LEU A 325 -2.10 41.14 26.86
N ALA A 326 -2.89 40.09 27.07
CA ALA A 326 -3.84 40.02 28.18
C ALA A 326 -3.11 39.89 29.52
N GLU A 327 -3.81 40.18 30.61
CA GLU A 327 -3.34 39.82 31.95
C GLU A 327 -3.52 38.31 32.19
N LEU A 328 -2.68 37.73 33.04
CA LEU A 328 -2.83 36.33 33.44
C LEU A 328 -4.15 36.15 34.22
N PRO A 329 -4.85 35.00 34.04
CA PRO A 329 -5.93 34.61 34.93
C PRO A 329 -5.47 34.62 36.39
N GLN A 330 -6.34 35.03 37.32
CA GLN A 330 -5.98 35.18 38.74
C GLN A 330 -5.37 33.91 39.35
N LYS A 331 -5.85 32.73 38.95
CA LYS A 331 -5.30 31.44 39.41
C LYS A 331 -3.87 31.18 38.92
N GLU A 332 -3.43 31.80 37.82
CA GLU A 332 -2.11 31.58 37.20
C GLU A 332 -1.08 32.65 37.59
N THR A 333 -1.46 33.71 38.33
CA THR A 333 -0.55 34.85 38.62
C THR A 333 0.64 34.50 39.51
N HIS A 334 0.63 33.32 40.14
CA HIS A 334 1.72 32.83 41.00
C HIS A 334 2.60 31.78 40.32
N LEU A 335 2.33 31.44 39.06
CA LEU A 335 3.21 30.60 38.26
C LEU A 335 4.48 31.37 37.89
N ASP A 336 5.61 30.70 38.04
CA ASP A 336 6.94 31.19 37.67
C ASP A 336 7.63 30.18 36.76
N GLU A 337 7.49 30.35 35.46
CA GLU A 337 8.16 29.46 34.51
C GLU A 337 9.70 29.55 34.60
N THR A 338 10.26 30.59 35.21
CA THR A 338 11.70 30.61 35.51
C THR A 338 12.04 29.50 36.48
N ARG A 339 11.25 29.33 37.56
CA ARG A 339 11.35 28.20 38.48
C ARG A 339 11.07 26.88 37.75
N ASN A 340 10.05 26.82 36.91
CA ASN A 340 9.67 25.58 36.21
C ASN A 340 10.87 24.99 35.43
N PHE A 341 11.61 25.85 34.73
CA PHE A 341 12.84 25.51 34.01
C PHE A 341 14.11 25.60 34.87
N THR A 342 14.08 24.99 36.06
CA THR A 342 15.27 24.75 36.90
C THR A 342 15.35 23.30 37.36
N ASP A 343 16.57 22.77 37.35
CA ASP A 343 16.90 21.47 37.93
C ASP A 343 16.65 21.47 39.43
N ARG A 344 15.63 20.73 39.89
CA ARG A 344 15.23 20.69 41.31
C ARG A 344 14.52 19.40 41.66
N ASP A 345 14.49 19.08 42.94
CA ASP A 345 13.59 18.05 43.45
C ASP A 345 12.21 18.70 43.63
N ALA A 346 11.16 17.97 43.28
CA ALA A 346 9.77 18.38 43.45
C ALA A 346 9.00 17.27 44.18
N ASP A 347 8.05 17.66 45.01
CA ASP A 347 7.13 16.76 45.71
C ASP A 347 5.70 17.12 45.34
N LEU A 348 4.94 16.15 44.84
CA LEU A 348 3.51 16.27 44.61
C LEU A 348 2.82 15.19 45.43
N ASP A 349 2.06 15.61 46.44
CA ASP A 349 1.31 14.71 47.34
C ASP A 349 2.15 13.56 47.93
N GLY A 350 3.41 13.85 48.30
CA GLY A 350 4.33 12.87 48.87
C GLY A 350 5.05 11.97 47.86
N GLN A 351 4.80 12.17 46.56
CA GLN A 351 5.61 11.56 45.50
C GLN A 351 6.71 12.52 45.08
N THR A 352 7.96 12.10 45.24
CA THR A 352 9.12 12.90 44.88
C THR A 352 9.60 12.57 43.47
N THR A 353 10.06 13.59 42.75
CA THR A 353 10.70 13.45 41.45
C THR A 353 11.82 14.48 41.29
N ARG A 354 12.74 14.21 40.37
CA ARG A 354 13.74 15.19 39.94
C ARG A 354 13.24 15.86 38.67
N ALA A 355 12.94 17.16 38.74
CA ALA A 355 12.78 17.98 37.56
C ALA A 355 14.15 18.21 36.91
N GLN A 356 14.27 17.91 35.62
CA GLN A 356 15.51 18.05 34.84
C GLN A 356 15.25 18.86 33.58
N VAL A 357 16.08 19.86 33.33
CA VAL A 357 16.02 20.70 32.14
C VAL A 357 17.02 20.19 31.11
N GLU A 358 16.53 19.91 29.91
CA GLU A 358 17.35 19.39 28.81
C GLU A 358 17.14 20.21 27.55
N ARG A 359 18.22 20.50 26.83
CA ARG A 359 18.13 21.02 25.46
C ARG A 359 17.79 19.88 24.51
N VAL A 360 16.72 20.06 23.74
CA VAL A 360 16.14 19.02 22.88
C VAL A 360 16.23 19.32 21.39
N GLY A 361 16.64 20.54 21.02
CA GLY A 361 16.76 20.93 19.63
C GLY A 361 16.80 22.43 19.41
N ALA A 362 16.38 22.84 18.21
CA ALA A 362 16.14 24.20 17.81
C ALA A 362 14.88 24.33 16.94
N LEU A 363 14.07 25.34 17.24
CA LEU A 363 13.01 25.83 16.37
C LEU A 363 13.67 26.71 15.30
N VAL A 364 13.42 26.44 14.02
CA VAL A 364 13.83 27.33 12.93
C VAL A 364 12.57 27.91 12.31
N SER A 365 12.46 29.24 12.30
CA SER A 365 11.29 29.96 11.78
C SER A 365 11.72 31.10 10.87
N ALA A 366 11.33 31.02 9.60
CA ALA A 366 11.57 32.03 8.59
C ALA A 366 10.63 33.24 8.72
N THR A 367 9.45 33.09 9.32
CA THR A 367 8.46 34.17 9.45
C THR A 367 8.45 34.82 10.82
N GLY A 368 8.86 34.09 11.87
CA GLY A 368 8.68 34.48 13.26
C GLY A 368 7.21 34.45 13.73
N VAL A 369 6.30 33.93 12.91
CA VAL A 369 4.90 33.70 13.27
C VAL A 369 4.74 32.26 13.71
N LEU A 370 4.50 32.06 15.01
CA LEU A 370 4.52 30.73 15.62
C LEU A 370 3.11 30.18 15.83
N SER A 371 2.99 28.86 15.84
CA SER A 371 1.79 28.14 16.24
C SER A 371 2.13 27.07 17.27
N VAL A 372 1.20 26.82 18.19
CA VAL A 372 1.24 25.72 19.15
C VAL A 372 -0.05 24.93 18.99
N VAL A 373 0.07 23.66 18.64
CA VAL A 373 -1.07 22.83 18.25
C VAL A 373 -0.91 21.41 18.73
N ASP A 374 -2.02 20.71 18.89
CA ASP A 374 -2.04 19.26 18.99
C ASP A 374 -1.40 18.65 17.72
N PHE A 375 -0.35 17.87 17.90
CA PHE A 375 0.43 17.33 16.78
C PHE A 375 -0.20 16.06 16.17
N GLY A 376 -1.09 15.38 16.91
CA GLY A 376 -1.71 14.14 16.44
C GLY A 376 -2.74 14.35 15.34
N TYR A 377 -3.37 15.52 15.28
CA TYR A 377 -4.39 15.84 14.29
C TYR A 377 -3.86 16.57 13.06
N ASP A 378 -4.68 16.60 12.01
CA ASP A 378 -4.40 17.32 10.77
C ASP A 378 -4.28 18.85 11.01
N ASN A 379 -3.50 19.52 10.18
CA ASN A 379 -3.13 20.92 10.39
C ASN A 379 -4.24 21.90 9.96
N ASP A 380 -5.42 21.41 9.52
CA ASP A 380 -6.51 22.23 8.97
C ASP A 380 -6.98 23.32 9.96
N ASN A 381 -6.85 23.07 11.27
CA ASN A 381 -7.23 24.00 12.32
C ASN A 381 -6.05 24.74 12.97
N ALA A 382 -4.83 24.61 12.44
CA ALA A 382 -3.68 25.34 12.97
C ALA A 382 -3.91 26.85 12.84
N ARG A 383 -3.61 27.59 13.91
CA ARG A 383 -3.76 29.06 13.96
C ARG A 383 -2.50 29.68 14.55
N PRO A 384 -2.06 30.84 14.04
CA PRO A 384 -0.88 31.50 14.60
C PRO A 384 -1.21 32.16 15.94
N LEU A 385 -0.21 32.22 16.82
CA LEU A 385 -0.23 33.09 17.98
C LEU A 385 -0.30 34.55 17.52
N ALA A 386 -1.00 35.39 18.29
CA ALA A 386 -1.21 36.79 17.90
C ALA A 386 0.11 37.58 17.82
N ARG A 387 1.05 37.28 18.71
CA ARG A 387 2.34 37.96 18.80
C ARG A 387 3.43 37.24 18.03
N THR A 388 4.25 38.00 17.31
CA THR A 388 5.38 37.47 16.51
C THR A 388 6.72 37.67 17.21
N VAL A 389 7.70 36.89 16.78
CA VAL A 389 9.12 37.03 17.13
C VAL A 389 9.94 37.35 15.89
N ARG A 390 11.25 37.60 16.05
CA ARG A 390 12.12 37.75 14.87
C ARG A 390 12.30 36.39 14.19
N PRO A 391 12.41 36.31 12.86
CA PRO A 391 12.88 35.11 12.19
C PRO A 391 14.25 34.67 12.71
N GLY A 392 14.49 33.37 12.81
CA GLY A 392 15.75 32.84 13.32
C GLY A 392 15.71 31.38 13.72
N ALA A 393 16.82 30.92 14.27
CA ALA A 393 16.97 29.60 14.88
C ALA A 393 17.14 29.76 16.39
N TYR A 394 16.29 29.09 17.17
CA TYR A 394 16.14 29.31 18.60
C TYR A 394 16.24 27.99 19.35
N PRO A 395 17.06 27.88 20.42
CA PRO A 395 17.16 26.66 21.19
C PRO A 395 15.83 26.32 21.86
N VAL A 396 15.51 25.02 21.86
CA VAL A 396 14.35 24.45 22.54
C VAL A 396 14.82 23.60 23.69
N GLU A 397 14.18 23.79 24.83
CA GLU A 397 14.44 23.06 26.06
C GLU A 397 13.15 22.45 26.58
N ARG A 398 13.24 21.28 27.19
CA ARG A 398 12.14 20.66 27.92
C ARG A 398 12.50 20.55 29.40
N VAL A 399 11.47 20.39 30.22
CA VAL A 399 11.59 19.88 31.58
C VAL A 399 10.99 18.49 31.61
N THR A 400 11.67 17.51 32.20
CA THR A 400 11.09 16.20 32.51
C THR A 400 10.93 16.01 34.01
N ALA A 401 9.80 15.46 34.42
CA ALA A 401 9.48 15.12 35.81
C ALA A 401 8.39 14.04 35.81
N PHE A 402 8.32 13.20 36.85
CA PHE A 402 7.34 12.11 36.93
C PHE A 402 7.28 11.24 35.66
N GLU A 403 8.44 10.95 35.09
CA GLU A 403 8.62 10.17 33.85
C GLU A 403 8.00 10.77 32.58
N CYS A 404 7.47 12.00 32.62
CA CYS A 404 6.87 12.67 31.45
C CYS A 404 7.55 14.02 31.15
N ASN A 405 7.14 14.67 30.05
CA ASN A 405 7.50 16.06 29.80
C ASN A 405 6.62 16.97 30.68
N ALA A 406 7.23 17.78 31.54
CA ALA A 406 6.55 18.71 32.43
C ALA A 406 6.32 20.09 31.80
N ALA A 407 7.23 20.55 30.94
CA ALA A 407 7.08 21.76 30.15
C ALA A 407 8.03 21.76 28.93
N VAL A 408 7.76 22.60 27.94
CA VAL A 408 8.67 22.87 26.81
C VAL A 408 8.76 24.36 26.52
N ARG A 409 9.96 24.87 26.22
CA ARG A 409 10.16 26.28 25.87
C ARG A 409 11.03 26.49 24.64
N VAL A 410 10.78 27.61 23.98
CA VAL A 410 11.66 28.20 22.97
C VAL A 410 12.28 29.46 23.55
N ARG A 411 13.62 29.61 23.45
CA ARG A 411 14.32 30.80 23.93
C ARG A 411 14.72 31.72 22.78
N PHE A 412 14.17 32.93 22.75
CA PHE A 412 14.45 33.95 21.74
C PHE A 412 15.57 34.91 22.16
N SER A 413 15.92 34.93 23.45
CA SER A 413 16.95 35.77 24.04
C SER A 413 17.65 35.06 25.21
N GLU A 414 18.86 35.52 25.53
CA GLU A 414 19.56 35.16 26.77
C GLU A 414 19.05 35.96 27.98
N GLU A 415 18.34 37.08 27.75
CA GLU A 415 17.75 37.88 28.81
C GLU A 415 16.67 37.09 29.56
N PRO A 416 16.68 37.07 30.92
CA PRO A 416 15.68 36.37 31.68
C PRO A 416 14.31 37.06 31.60
N PRO A 417 13.21 36.29 31.56
CA PRO A 417 11.87 36.86 31.67
C PRO A 417 11.65 37.42 33.08
N VAL A 418 10.99 38.58 33.15
CA VAL A 418 10.59 39.24 34.41
C VAL A 418 9.08 39.41 34.53
N ALA A 419 8.34 39.10 33.46
CA ALA A 419 6.88 39.10 33.44
C ALA A 419 6.38 38.00 32.51
N TRP A 420 5.26 37.38 32.88
CA TRP A 420 4.58 36.34 32.11
C TRP A 420 3.24 36.85 31.60
N ARG A 421 2.93 36.54 30.34
CA ARG A 421 1.68 36.92 29.68
C ARG A 421 1.09 35.75 28.91
N PRO A 422 -0.23 35.59 28.83
CA PRO A 422 -0.88 34.64 27.95
C PRO A 422 -0.36 34.73 26.51
N ALA A 423 0.09 33.62 25.95
CA ALA A 423 0.37 33.50 24.51
C ALA A 423 -0.91 33.12 23.78
N SER A 424 -1.75 34.11 23.55
CA SER A 424 -3.09 33.87 23.02
C SER A 424 -3.12 33.73 21.50
N LEU A 425 -3.99 32.83 21.05
CA LEU A 425 -4.56 32.82 19.72
C LEU A 425 -5.58 33.97 19.60
N PRO A 426 -5.69 34.65 18.44
CA PRO A 426 -6.75 35.62 18.21
C PRO A 426 -8.14 34.99 18.41
N GLY A 427 -8.82 35.36 19.50
CA GLY A 427 -10.20 34.96 19.79
C GLY A 427 -10.41 33.62 20.53
N SER A 428 -9.37 32.88 20.92
CA SER A 428 -9.54 31.55 21.56
C SER A 428 -8.69 31.30 22.83
N GLY A 429 -8.10 32.35 23.41
CA GLY A 429 -7.32 32.25 24.66
C GLY A 429 -5.91 31.71 24.46
N HIS A 430 -5.23 31.35 25.56
CA HIS A 430 -3.83 30.87 25.57
C HIS A 430 -3.66 29.41 25.96
N VAL A 431 -4.74 28.63 25.96
CA VAL A 431 -4.70 27.20 26.30
C VAL A 431 -4.76 26.39 25.01
N VAL A 432 -3.76 25.53 24.78
CA VAL A 432 -3.83 24.52 23.72
C VAL A 432 -4.61 23.32 24.24
N GLY A 433 -5.67 22.94 23.52
CA GLY A 433 -6.36 21.66 23.75
C GLY A 433 -5.60 20.54 23.07
N VAL A 434 -5.40 19.44 23.80
CA VAL A 434 -4.67 18.26 23.36
C VAL A 434 -5.51 17.02 23.61
N ASP A 435 -5.79 16.28 22.55
CA ASP A 435 -6.56 15.03 22.52
C ASP A 435 -5.75 13.86 21.93
N ALA A 436 -4.50 14.11 21.51
CA ALA A 436 -3.58 13.06 21.04
C ALA A 436 -2.36 12.87 21.96
N GLY A 437 -2.38 13.44 23.16
CA GLY A 437 -1.27 13.40 24.12
C GLY A 437 0.05 13.99 23.62
N CYS A 438 0.04 14.87 22.61
CA CYS A 438 1.24 15.52 22.10
C CYS A 438 0.98 16.91 21.51
N VAL A 439 1.98 17.78 21.62
CA VAL A 439 1.95 19.14 21.05
C VAL A 439 3.12 19.35 20.11
N CYS A 440 3.00 20.31 19.21
CA CYS A 440 4.15 20.86 18.49
C CYS A 440 4.20 22.38 18.52
N ILE A 441 5.41 22.91 18.45
CA ILE A 441 5.73 24.33 18.28
C ILE A 441 6.40 24.48 16.92
N VAL A 442 5.84 25.34 16.08
CA VAL A 442 6.19 25.43 14.65
C VAL A 442 6.13 26.86 14.13
N ASP A 443 6.83 27.12 13.03
CA ASP A 443 6.49 28.24 12.15
C ASP A 443 5.12 27.97 11.49
N TYR A 444 4.16 28.88 11.68
CA TYR A 444 2.79 28.70 11.19
C TYR A 444 2.74 28.56 9.67
N ALA A 445 3.49 29.38 8.93
CA ALA A 445 3.44 29.35 7.47
C ALA A 445 4.05 28.05 6.93
N GLY A 446 5.17 27.61 7.50
CA GLY A 446 5.75 26.31 7.18
C GLY A 446 4.78 25.16 7.46
N TYR A 447 4.18 25.14 8.65
CA TYR A 447 3.29 24.06 9.08
C TYR A 447 1.97 23.99 8.29
N ALA A 448 1.36 25.14 8.02
CA ALA A 448 0.11 25.24 7.25
C ALA A 448 0.29 24.86 5.77
N THR A 449 1.51 24.99 5.23
CA THR A 449 1.83 24.63 3.83
C THR A 449 2.44 23.24 3.68
N MET A 450 2.64 22.50 4.77
CA MET A 450 2.98 21.08 4.69
C MET A 450 1.93 20.32 3.90
N THR A 451 2.36 19.33 3.13
CA THR A 451 1.42 18.36 2.58
C THR A 451 0.96 17.40 3.66
N ARG A 452 -0.26 16.87 3.52
CA ARG A 452 -0.81 15.83 4.42
C ARG A 452 0.14 14.63 4.55
N ARG A 453 0.74 14.20 3.43
CA ARG A 453 1.76 13.15 3.38
C ARG A 453 3.00 13.50 4.21
N ALA A 454 3.51 14.73 4.09
CA ALA A 454 4.70 15.16 4.83
C ALA A 454 4.43 15.23 6.35
N LYS A 455 3.27 15.73 6.76
CA LYS A 455 2.88 15.76 8.17
C LYS A 455 2.70 14.38 8.77
N ALA A 456 2.03 13.47 8.05
CA ALA A 456 1.89 12.08 8.48
C ALA A 456 3.26 11.40 8.68
N ALA A 457 4.19 11.58 7.75
CA ALA A 457 5.55 11.06 7.89
C ALA A 457 6.32 11.65 9.09
N ALA A 458 6.09 12.93 9.42
CA ALA A 458 6.65 13.54 10.63
C ALA A 458 6.05 12.92 11.91
N TYR A 459 4.74 12.66 11.91
CA TYR A 459 4.04 12.02 13.02
C TYR A 459 4.47 10.54 13.22
N ASP A 460 4.64 9.78 12.15
CA ASP A 460 5.15 8.41 12.22
C ASP A 460 6.55 8.36 12.86
N ARG A 461 7.44 9.28 12.48
CA ARG A 461 8.76 9.42 13.12
C ARG A 461 8.65 9.78 14.60
N PHE A 462 7.72 10.66 14.94
CA PHE A 462 7.49 11.07 16.33
C PHE A 462 7.03 9.88 17.17
N THR A 463 6.01 9.14 16.73
CA THR A 463 5.49 7.98 17.47
C THR A 463 6.52 6.85 17.65
N ALA A 464 7.49 6.74 16.74
CA ALA A 464 8.63 5.81 16.83
C ALA A 464 9.73 6.26 17.81
N THR A 465 9.67 7.48 18.35
CA THR A 465 10.66 8.02 19.29
C THR A 465 10.46 7.41 20.70
N PRO A 466 11.54 7.19 21.49
CA PRO A 466 11.43 6.74 22.88
C PRO A 466 10.67 7.74 23.78
N TYR A 467 9.98 7.22 24.80
CA TYR A 467 9.28 8.02 25.80
C TYR A 467 10.23 8.55 26.88
N PRO A 468 10.02 9.76 27.45
CA PRO A 468 9.06 10.78 27.01
C PRO A 468 9.51 11.41 25.69
N ARG A 469 8.61 11.44 24.69
CA ARG A 469 8.99 11.75 23.31
C ARG A 469 9.26 13.23 23.12
N VAL A 470 10.26 13.50 22.30
CA VAL A 470 10.54 14.82 21.72
C VAL A 470 11.22 14.63 20.36
N LEU A 471 10.80 15.38 19.34
CA LEU A 471 11.33 15.27 17.99
C LEU A 471 11.41 16.62 17.29
N GLU A 472 12.57 16.91 16.71
CA GLU A 472 12.72 17.93 15.67
C GLU A 472 12.28 17.37 14.31
N PHE A 473 11.42 18.10 13.59
CA PHE A 473 10.94 17.69 12.28
C PHE A 473 10.96 18.84 11.26
N PRO A 474 11.34 18.55 10.00
CA PRO A 474 11.36 19.57 8.97
C PRO A 474 9.93 19.91 8.50
N LEU A 475 9.67 21.19 8.26
CA LEU A 475 8.42 21.67 7.65
C LEU A 475 8.47 21.69 6.11
N GLY A 476 9.65 21.42 5.53
CA GLY A 476 9.87 21.28 4.08
C GLY A 476 10.34 22.56 3.36
N ASN A 477 10.25 23.72 4.00
CA ASN A 477 10.70 25.02 3.49
C ASN A 477 12.04 25.50 4.11
N GLY A 478 12.73 24.62 4.84
CA GLY A 478 13.93 24.97 5.62
C GLY A 478 13.64 25.30 7.09
N ASP A 479 12.36 25.47 7.47
CA ASP A 479 11.95 25.60 8.87
C ASP A 479 11.93 24.24 9.57
N THR A 480 12.07 24.28 10.90
CA THR A 480 12.10 23.12 11.79
C THR A 480 11.10 23.36 12.90
N GLY A 481 10.17 22.42 13.06
CA GLY A 481 9.26 22.33 14.19
C GLY A 481 9.79 21.40 15.28
N VAL A 482 9.25 21.53 16.49
CA VAL A 482 9.51 20.59 17.59
C VAL A 482 8.18 20.03 18.09
N ALA A 483 8.07 18.70 18.18
CA ALA A 483 6.94 18.00 18.79
C ALA A 483 7.38 17.28 20.06
N CYS A 484 6.49 17.15 21.04
CA CYS A 484 6.72 16.40 22.27
C CYS A 484 5.42 15.84 22.86
N ASP A 485 5.51 14.74 23.62
CA ASP A 485 4.37 14.26 24.42
C ASP A 485 3.97 15.34 25.43
N SER A 486 2.68 15.51 25.72
CA SER A 486 2.18 16.45 26.71
C SER A 486 1.95 15.77 28.06
N GLY A 487 2.60 16.27 29.12
CA GLY A 487 2.31 15.91 30.51
C GLY A 487 1.88 14.47 30.75
N PHE A 488 0.70 14.30 31.33
CA PHE A 488 0.07 12.98 31.56
C PHE A 488 -0.83 12.50 30.41
N GLY A 489 -0.86 13.20 29.27
CA GLY A 489 -1.68 12.84 28.10
C GLY A 489 -2.55 13.99 27.62
N ASP A 490 -3.85 13.74 27.51
CA ASP A 490 -4.84 14.69 26.99
C ASP A 490 -5.19 15.76 28.03
N GLY A 491 -5.52 16.98 27.57
CA GLY A 491 -5.87 18.09 28.45
C GLY A 491 -5.77 19.47 27.80
N GLY A 492 -5.91 20.50 28.63
CA GLY A 492 -5.69 21.89 28.24
C GLY A 492 -4.43 22.44 28.89
N TYR A 493 -3.47 22.86 28.08
CA TYR A 493 -2.17 23.33 28.56
C TYR A 493 -1.96 24.81 28.26
N PRO A 494 -1.66 25.65 29.27
CA PRO A 494 -1.46 27.06 29.05
C PRO A 494 -0.12 27.35 28.36
N ILE A 495 -0.14 28.39 27.55
CA ILE A 495 1.00 28.87 26.78
C ILE A 495 1.31 30.30 27.22
N TYR A 496 2.58 30.59 27.46
CA TYR A 496 3.02 31.89 27.98
C TYR A 496 4.13 32.53 27.15
N TRP A 497 4.02 33.84 26.98
CA TRP A 497 5.14 34.70 26.60
C TRP A 497 5.88 35.15 27.86
N GLY A 498 7.17 34.84 27.93
CA GLY A 498 8.09 35.44 28.89
C GLY A 498 8.67 36.72 28.33
N LEU A 499 8.45 37.85 29.02
CA LEU A 499 8.93 39.17 28.62
C LEU A 499 10.14 39.60 29.45
N ASP A 500 11.17 40.13 28.80
CA ASP A 500 12.30 40.75 29.48
C ASP A 500 11.95 42.10 30.12
N ALA A 501 12.89 42.71 30.83
CA ALA A 501 12.72 44.00 31.49
C ALA A 501 12.38 45.17 30.54
N GLN A 502 12.57 45.00 29.23
CA GLN A 502 12.21 45.96 28.20
C GLN A 502 10.88 45.62 27.51
N GLY A 503 10.17 44.59 27.96
CA GLY A 503 8.91 44.13 27.40
C GLY A 503 9.05 43.37 26.08
N ARG A 504 10.27 42.93 25.72
CA ARG A 504 10.53 42.13 24.52
C ARG A 504 10.32 40.65 24.84
N THR A 505 9.84 39.90 23.86
CA THR A 505 9.64 38.44 24.00
C THR A 505 10.99 37.74 24.15
N ALA A 506 11.24 37.16 25.32
CA ALA A 506 12.43 36.38 25.62
C ALA A 506 12.18 34.87 25.46
N GLN A 507 10.98 34.39 25.81
CA GLN A 507 10.65 32.96 25.80
C GLN A 507 9.19 32.71 25.37
N LEU A 508 8.94 31.55 24.77
CA LEU A 508 7.60 30.95 24.62
C LEU A 508 7.61 29.65 25.43
N VAL A 509 6.64 29.46 26.30
CA VAL A 509 6.52 28.27 27.16
C VAL A 509 5.18 27.61 26.93
N VAL A 510 5.17 26.28 26.86
CA VAL A 510 3.98 25.45 27.07
C VAL A 510 4.20 24.71 28.39
N ASP A 511 3.37 25.00 29.40
CA ASP A 511 3.43 24.32 30.69
C ASP A 511 2.40 23.17 30.68
N PHE A 512 2.87 21.94 30.90
CA PHE A 512 1.99 20.78 30.95
C PHE A 512 1.33 20.59 32.32
N MET A 513 1.51 21.54 33.24
CA MET A 513 0.91 21.59 34.57
C MET A 513 1.28 20.39 35.45
N VAL A 514 2.39 19.70 35.13
CA VAL A 514 2.89 18.53 35.86
C VAL A 514 3.55 18.92 37.18
N LEU A 515 4.25 20.05 37.20
CA LEU A 515 4.99 20.56 38.36
C LEU A 515 4.23 21.69 39.06
N VAL A 516 2.91 21.60 39.10
CA VAL A 516 2.03 22.64 39.65
C VAL A 516 1.12 22.04 40.72
N ALA A 517 0.95 22.74 41.83
CA ALA A 517 -0.09 22.49 42.82
C ALA A 517 -1.07 23.67 42.88
N GLU A 518 -2.31 23.37 43.22
CA GLU A 518 -3.33 24.36 43.55
C GLU A 518 -3.35 24.57 45.08
N ASP A 519 -3.21 25.82 45.52
CA ASP A 519 -3.32 26.17 46.94
C ASP A 519 -4.78 26.24 47.41
N ASP A 520 -5.01 26.32 48.73
CA ASP A 520 -6.36 26.38 49.32
C ASP A 520 -7.22 27.57 48.79
N GLY A 521 -6.58 28.58 48.20
CA GLY A 521 -7.22 29.73 47.58
C GLY A 521 -7.56 29.54 46.10
N GLY A 522 -7.26 28.39 45.52
CA GLY A 522 -7.45 28.07 44.11
C GLY A 522 -6.37 28.64 43.19
N ALA A 523 -5.23 29.08 43.73
CA ALA A 523 -4.13 29.60 42.95
C ALA A 523 -3.07 28.54 42.66
N PHE A 524 -2.56 28.55 41.44
CA PHE A 524 -1.54 27.64 40.96
C PHE A 524 -0.14 28.15 41.30
N ARG A 525 0.71 27.23 41.78
CA ARG A 525 2.12 27.48 42.09
C ARG A 525 2.98 26.32 41.63
N HIS A 526 4.15 26.62 41.09
CA HIS A 526 5.12 25.57 40.79
C HIS A 526 5.68 24.96 42.09
N LEU A 527 5.78 23.63 42.10
CA LEU A 527 6.37 22.83 43.17
C LEU A 527 7.84 23.20 43.42
#